data_AF-A0A7X6TQX2-F1
#
_entry.id   AF-A0A7X6TQX2-F1
#
_cell.length_a   1.000
_cell.length_b   1.000
_cell.length_c   1.000
_cell.angle_alpha   90.00
_cell.angle_beta   90.00
_cell.angle_gamma   90.00
#
_symmetry.space_group_name_H-M   'P 1'
#
loop_
_entity.id
_entity.type
_entity.pdbx_description
1 polymer ?
#
loop_
_entity_poly.entity_id
_entity_poly.type
_entity_poly.pdbx_seq_one_letter_code
_entity_poly.pdbx_strand_id
1 'polypeptide(L)' 'MVRKGIKKLYAFLIFFFLYAPIIVLIVFSFNESKSRGTFTGFSLKWYEQLFSNREIIEALSNTMLIAVVSTVAATILGT' A
#
# COMPACT_ATOMS: atom_id res chain seq x y z
N MET A 1 -17.58 -30.94 9.45
CA MET A 1 -17.42 -29.53 9.85
C MET A 1 -15.95 -29.10 9.92
N VAL A 2 -15.07 -29.88 10.57
CA VAL A 2 -13.63 -29.62 10.75
C VAL A 2 -12.86 -29.30 9.45
N ARG A 3 -13.11 -30.03 8.35
CA ARG A 3 -12.45 -29.79 7.05
C ARG A 3 -12.72 -28.41 6.45
N LYS A 4 -13.87 -27.79 6.74
CA LYS A 4 -14.19 -26.42 6.27
C LYS A 4 -13.43 -25.38 7.10
N GLY A 5 -13.24 -25.61 8.40
CA GLY A 5 -12.45 -24.75 9.28
C GLY A 5 -10.97 -24.72 8.88
N ILE A 6 -10.39 -25.88 8.60
CA ILE A 6 -8.98 -26.00 8.17
C ILE A 6 -8.72 -25.25 6.86
N LYS A 7 -9.60 -25.39 5.86
CA LYS A 7 -9.46 -24.66 4.58
C LYS A 7 -9.51 -23.14 4.76
N LYS A 8 -10.42 -22.65 5.61
CA LYS A 8 -10.52 -21.22 5.93
C LYS A 8 -9.28 -20.71 6.65
N LEU A 9 -8.79 -21.47 7.64
CA LEU A 9 -7.56 -21.11 8.36
C LEU A 9 -6.35 -21.09 7.43
N TYR A 10 -6.23 -22.08 6.54
CA TYR A 10 -5.15 -22.13 5.56
C TYR A 10 -5.18 -20.94 4.61
N ALA A 11 -6.34 -20.60 4.04
CA ALA A 11 -6.48 -19.41 3.21
C ALA A 11 -6.18 -18.12 3.98
N PHE A 12 -6.65 -18.01 5.23
CA PHE A 12 -6.36 -16.89 6.10
C PHE A 12 -4.85 -16.73 6.33
N LEU A 13 -4.12 -17.80 6.63
CA LEU A 13 -2.68 -17.75 6.84
C LEU A 13 -1.92 -17.33 5.58
N ILE A 14 -2.35 -17.78 4.39
CA ILE A 14 -1.77 -17.32 3.12
C ILE A 14 -1.97 -15.82 2.96
N PHE A 15 -3.21 -15.32 3.09
CA PHE A 15 -3.46 -13.90 2.97
C PHE A 15 -2.72 -13.11 4.04
N PHE A 16 -2.73 -13.56 5.29
CA PHE A 16 -2.00 -12.92 6.36
C PHE A 16 -0.51 -12.82 6.05
N PHE A 17 0.11 -13.89 5.55
CA PHE A 17 1.52 -13.88 5.15
C PHE A 17 1.80 -12.88 4.02
N LEU A 18 0.93 -12.83 3.00
CA LEU A 18 1.07 -11.89 1.87
C LEU A 18 0.90 -10.42 2.31
N TYR A 19 -0.02 -10.15 3.24
CA TYR A 19 -0.31 -8.79 3.71
C TYR A 19 0.56 -8.36 4.90
N ALA A 20 1.16 -9.28 5.65
CA ALA A 20 2.06 -8.97 6.76
C ALA A 20 3.15 -7.95 6.43
N PRO A 21 3.91 -8.04 5.32
CA PRO A 21 4.91 -7.02 4.98
C PRO A 21 4.28 -5.64 4.71
N ILE A 22 3.07 -5.60 4.15
CA ILE A 22 2.34 -4.35 3.93
C ILE A 22 1.91 -3.75 5.27
N ILE A 23 1.46 -4.57 6.22
CA ILE A 23 1.13 -4.12 7.58
C ILE A 23 2.37 -3.55 8.27
N VAL A 24 3.54 -4.19 8.14
CA VAL A 24 4.80 -3.66 8.67
C VAL A 24 5.10 -2.29 8.04
N LEU A 25 4.98 -2.14 6.72
CA LEU A 25 5.16 -0.85 6.06
C LEU A 25 4.21 0.23 6.58
N ILE A 26 2.93 -0.12 6.80
CA ILE A 26 1.94 0.80 7.38
C ILE A 26 2.32 1.19 8.81
N VAL A 27 2.74 0.24 9.66
CA VAL A 27 3.15 0.56 11.03
C VAL A 27 4.36 1.49 11.02
N PHE A 28 5.35 1.21 10.17
CA PHE A 28 6.56 2.03 10.05
C PHE A 28 6.34 3.37 9.34
N SER A 29 5.26 3.56 8.57
CA SER A 29 4.95 4.88 7.98
C SER A 29 4.55 5.90 9.04
N PHE A 30 4.11 5.44 10.21
CA PHE A 30 3.89 6.28 11.40
C PHE A 30 5.14 6.44 12.26
N ASN A 31 6.30 5.89 11.89
CA ASN A 31 7.52 6.05 12.68
C ASN A 31 8.09 7.46 12.52
N GLU A 32 8.38 8.12 13.64
CA GLU A 32 9.00 9.45 13.64
C GLU A 32 10.39 9.47 12.99
N SER A 33 11.16 8.39 13.16
CA SER A 33 12.49 8.24 12.59
C SER A 33 12.47 7.70 11.16
N LYS A 34 13.43 8.16 10.34
CA LYS A 34 13.74 7.56 9.02
C LYS A 34 14.34 6.16 9.12
N SER A 35 14.71 5.71 10.32
CA SER A 35 15.33 4.40 10.54
C SER A 35 14.30 3.28 10.40
N ARG A 36 14.59 2.32 9.51
CA ARG A 36 13.76 1.13 9.26
C ARG A 36 13.93 0.02 10.29
N GLY A 37 14.86 0.18 11.24
CA GLY A 37 15.21 -0.87 12.21
C GLY A 37 14.62 -0.70 13.61
N THR A 38 14.12 0.49 13.95
CA THR A 38 13.60 0.78 15.30
C THR A 38 12.38 1.69 15.21
N PHE A 39 11.29 1.28 15.86
CA PHE A 39 10.12 2.14 16.04
C PHE A 39 10.40 3.10 17.19
N THR A 40 10.60 4.38 16.85
CA THR A 40 11.04 5.40 17.80
C THR A 40 9.87 6.14 18.46
N GLY A 41 8.80 6.38 17.70
CA GLY A 41 7.62 7.12 18.15
C GLY A 41 6.58 7.19 17.05
N PHE A 42 5.32 7.45 17.42
CA PHE A 42 4.23 7.66 16.47
C PHE A 42 4.24 9.11 15.96
N SER A 43 4.18 9.31 14.65
CA SER A 43 4.18 10.61 14.00
C SER A 43 3.45 10.61 12.66
N LEU A 44 2.77 11.72 12.34
CA LEU A 44 2.15 11.98 11.04
C LEU A 44 3.03 12.85 10.11
N LYS A 45 4.25 13.19 10.55
CA LYS A 45 5.17 14.08 9.85
C LYS A 45 5.38 13.73 8.38
N TRP A 46 5.49 12.44 8.03
CA TRP A 46 5.70 12.02 6.66
C TRP A 46 4.48 12.27 5.77
N TYR A 47 3.26 12.15 6.32
CA TYR A 47 2.04 12.48 5.61
C TYR A 47 1.93 13.99 5.37
N GLU A 48 2.23 14.81 6.38
CA GLU A 48 2.29 16.27 6.20
C GLU A 48 3.32 16.67 5.14
N GLN A 49 4.52 16.07 5.19
CA GLN A 49 5.56 16.31 4.20
C GLN A 49 5.12 15.88 2.79
N LEU A 50 4.43 14.76 2.66
CA LEU A 50 3.88 14.26 1.39
C LEU A 50 2.95 15.30 0.75
N PHE A 51 2.02 15.86 1.52
CA PHE A 51 1.07 16.86 1.01
C PHE A 51 1.68 18.24 0.81
N SER A 52 2.78 18.56 1.50
CA SER A 52 3.53 19.79 1.28
C SER A 52 4.45 19.73 0.04
N ASN A 53 4.75 18.52 -0.45
CA ASN A 53 5.67 18.33 -1.56
C ASN A 53 4.92 18.35 -2.90
N ARG A 54 5.03 19.50 -3.57
CA ARG A 54 4.40 19.74 -4.87
C ARG A 54 4.86 18.75 -5.95
N GLU A 55 6.14 18.37 -5.98
CA GLU A 55 6.66 17.42 -6.97
C GLU A 55 6.00 16.05 -6.81
N ILE A 56 5.80 15.59 -5.57
CA ILE A 56 5.15 14.30 -5.31
C ILE A 56 3.67 14.34 -5.72
N ILE A 57 2.96 15.42 -5.43
CA ILE A 57 1.55 15.58 -5.82
C ILE A 57 1.39 15.63 -7.34
N GLU A 58 2.28 16.37 -8.03
CA GLU A 58 2.28 16.44 -9.49
C GLU A 58 2.60 15.07 -10.10
N ALA A 59 3.59 14.35 -9.57
CA ALA A 59 3.90 12.99 -10.01
C ALA A 59 2.71 12.03 -9.83
N LEU A 60 2.04 12.07 -8.67
CA LEU A 60 0.84 11.27 -8.41
C LEU A 60 -0.28 11.57 -9.42
N SER A 61 -0.52 12.86 -9.69
CA SER A 61 -1.55 13.31 -10.63
C SER A 61 -1.25 12.83 -12.05
N ASN A 62 0.01 12.91 -12.47
CA ASN A 62 0.46 12.42 -13.76
C ASN A 62 0.29 10.89 -13.87
N THR A 63 0.70 10.14 -12.84
CA THR A 63 0.51 8.67 -12.81
C THR A 63 -0.96 8.29 -12.89
N MET A 64 -1.84 8.99 -12.16
CA MET A 64 -3.29 8.74 -12.21
C MET A 64 -3.87 9.00 -13.60
N LEU A 65 -3.51 10.12 -14.23
CA LEU A 65 -3.95 10.44 -15.59
C LEU A 65 -3.50 9.37 -16.58
N ILE A 66 -2.22 9.00 -16.54
CA ILE A 66 -1.65 7.96 -17.40
C ILE A 66 -2.38 6.63 -17.17
N ALA A 67 -2.55 6.21 -15.91
CA ALA A 67 -3.23 4.96 -15.58
C ALA A 67 -4.64 4.90 -16.17
N VAL A 68 -5.45 5.96 -15.99
CA VAL A 68 -6.82 6.02 -16.51
C VAL A 68 -6.84 5.95 -18.04
N VAL A 69 -6.03 6.78 -18.71
CA VAL A 69 -5.97 6.82 -20.18
C VAL A 69 -5.51 5.48 -20.74
N SER A 70 -4.46 4.89 -20.14
CA SER A 70 -3.95 3.58 -20.53
C SER A 70 -4.96 2.47 -20.32
N THR A 71 -5.69 2.45 -19.20
CA THR A 71 -6.74 1.44 -18.94
C THR A 71 -7.87 1.54 -19.96
N VAL A 72 -8.35 2.75 -20.27
CA VAL A 72 -9.42 2.96 -21.26
C VAL A 72 -8.95 2.51 -22.65
N ALA A 73 -7.77 2.96 -23.08
CA ALA A 73 -7.22 2.58 -24.38
C ALA A 73 -7.01 1.07 -24.49
N ALA A 74 -6.42 0.44 -23.46
CA ALA A 74 -6.19 -1.00 -23.43
C ALA A 74 -7.50 -1.80 -23.45
N THR A 75 -8.54 -1.32 -22.78
CA THR A 75 -9.85 -1.99 -22.77
C THR A 75 -10.51 -1.91 -24.15
N ILE A 76 -10.48 -0.75 -24.81
CA ILE A 76 -11.05 -0.57 -26.15
C ILE A 76 -10.29 -1.42 -27.18
N LEU A 77 -8.96 -1.41 -27.14
CA LEU A 77 -8.12 -2.15 -28.09
C LEU A 77 -8.09 -3.67 -27.82
N GLY A 78 -8.30 -4.07 -26.56
CA GLY A 78 -8.27 -5.47 -26.14
C GLY A 78 -9.62 -6.19 -26.25
N THR A 79 -10.67 -5.51 -26.71
CA THR A 79 -11.97 -6.11 -27.07
C THR A 79 -11.92 -6.60 -28.52
#